data_AF-A0A497ALF6-F1
#
_entry.id   AF-A0A497ALF6-F1
#
_cell.length_a   1.000
_cell.length_b   1.000
_cell.length_c   1.000
_cell.angle_alpha   90.00
_cell.angle_beta   90.00
_cell.angle_gamma   90.00
#
_symmetry.space_group_name_H-M   'P 1'
#
loop_
_entity.id
_entity.type
_entity.pdbx_description
1 polymer ?
#
loop_
_entity_poly.entity_id
_entity_poly.type
_entity_poly.pdbx_seq_one_letter_code
_entity_poly.pdbx_strand_id
1 'polypeptide(L)'
;MLNELGFAPPQYVEGRATIADMFKPDERCGVYVLHFSNGELYAGQAKDVTRRYIQHCHTHRDIAQISFKPVSQDRLNEEERSTIQELERRGWSLRNVIFTSIPKGDSDFDLIMPSEEQAQWLDDLAVVDNKGERFVNPELRRKFSGRFEKFMQSPYANQVLDVLKVYVSTGIPVIRRGEVSFWCLSCMPKRNVYTRVNIYWQEVFTAFVHEKELWFSLHMARSPLEKEFGSGLQQLFARHPTADHIDHQYEPGGQDQTSFEIPMTTTKAFIVEPAVTSAIRLLDLRLMKKGPCIYGRFHCMDLADKVLEVQ
;
A
#
# COMPACT_ATOMS: atom_id res chain seq x y z
N MET A 1 -21.63 -15.81 -18.60
CA MET A 1 -20.73 -14.66 -18.35
C MET A 1 -19.53 -15.09 -17.52
N LEU A 2 -19.59 -15.23 -16.17
CA LEU A 2 -18.52 -15.91 -15.42
C LEU A 2 -18.34 -17.39 -15.85
N ASN A 3 -19.41 -18.01 -16.33
CA ASN A 3 -19.37 -19.33 -16.96
C ASN A 3 -18.40 -19.43 -18.16
N GLU A 4 -18.16 -18.33 -18.89
CA GLU A 4 -17.17 -18.31 -20.00
C GLU A 4 -15.74 -18.43 -19.48
N LEU A 5 -15.51 -18.05 -18.22
CA LEU A 5 -14.23 -18.19 -17.52
C LEU A 5 -14.12 -19.51 -16.74
N GLY A 6 -15.13 -20.39 -16.89
CA GLY A 6 -15.19 -21.70 -16.24
C GLY A 6 -15.73 -21.69 -14.82
N PHE A 7 -16.33 -20.58 -14.36
CA PHE A 7 -16.99 -20.56 -13.05
C PHE A 7 -18.36 -21.24 -13.10
N ALA A 8 -18.74 -21.85 -11.97
CA ALA A 8 -20.12 -22.22 -11.75
C ALA A 8 -21.04 -20.97 -11.70
N PRO A 9 -22.33 -21.10 -12.06
CA PRO A 9 -23.30 -20.02 -11.94
C PRO A 9 -23.32 -19.43 -10.51
N PRO A 10 -23.55 -18.13 -10.35
CA PRO A 10 -23.66 -17.50 -9.03
C PRO A 10 -24.70 -18.22 -8.15
N GLN A 11 -24.31 -18.55 -6.94
CA GLN A 11 -25.16 -19.18 -5.92
C GLN A 11 -25.45 -18.15 -4.83
N TYR A 12 -26.72 -18.04 -4.42
CA TYR A 12 -27.14 -17.09 -3.40
C TYR A 12 -26.66 -17.52 -2.01
N VAL A 13 -26.01 -16.59 -1.29
CA VAL A 13 -25.38 -16.86 0.01
C VAL A 13 -25.65 -15.76 1.06
N GLU A 14 -26.43 -14.74 0.72
CA GLU A 14 -26.77 -13.67 1.65
C GLU A 14 -27.34 -14.22 2.97
N GLY A 15 -26.85 -13.69 4.09
CA GLY A 15 -27.24 -14.13 5.43
C GLY A 15 -26.70 -15.50 5.86
N ARG A 16 -25.97 -16.23 5.02
CA ARG A 16 -25.33 -17.49 5.43
C ARG A 16 -24.09 -17.25 6.28
N ALA A 17 -24.02 -17.93 7.42
CA ALA A 17 -22.82 -17.97 8.27
C ALA A 17 -21.69 -18.84 7.70
N THR A 18 -22.00 -19.78 6.80
CA THR A 18 -21.04 -20.68 6.15
C THR A 18 -21.59 -21.21 4.84
N ILE A 19 -20.69 -21.68 3.98
CA ILE A 19 -20.98 -22.34 2.69
C ILE A 19 -20.41 -23.77 2.65
N ALA A 20 -20.15 -24.37 3.82
CA ALA A 20 -19.53 -25.69 3.94
C ALA A 20 -20.38 -26.84 3.36
N ASP A 21 -21.70 -26.65 3.30
CA ASP A 21 -22.67 -27.55 2.67
C ASP A 21 -22.60 -27.50 1.13
N MET A 22 -22.09 -26.40 0.56
CA MET A 22 -22.07 -26.17 -0.89
C MET A 22 -20.83 -26.78 -1.56
N PHE A 23 -19.73 -26.99 -0.82
CA PHE A 23 -18.46 -27.47 -1.35
C PHE A 23 -17.89 -28.61 -0.50
N LYS A 24 -17.70 -29.77 -1.11
CA LYS A 24 -17.07 -30.94 -0.46
C LYS A 24 -15.60 -30.65 -0.12
N PRO A 25 -15.02 -31.23 0.94
CA PRO A 25 -13.65 -30.92 1.38
C PRO A 25 -12.56 -31.01 0.30
N ASP A 26 -12.68 -31.96 -0.63
CA ASP A 26 -11.76 -32.20 -1.74
C ASP A 26 -11.94 -31.23 -2.92
N GLU A 27 -13.04 -30.47 -2.94
CA GLU A 27 -13.40 -29.53 -4.01
C GLU A 27 -13.24 -28.06 -3.60
N ARG A 28 -12.69 -27.77 -2.40
CA ARG A 28 -12.66 -26.38 -1.85
C ARG A 28 -11.50 -25.53 -2.34
N CYS A 29 -10.56 -26.11 -3.08
CA CYS A 29 -9.40 -25.40 -3.62
C CYS A 29 -9.76 -24.78 -4.98
N GLY A 30 -9.61 -23.47 -5.12
CA GLY A 30 -9.95 -22.79 -6.36
C GLY A 30 -10.00 -21.27 -6.29
N VAL A 31 -10.60 -20.68 -7.33
CA VAL A 31 -10.86 -19.24 -7.45
C VAL A 31 -12.34 -18.98 -7.24
N TYR A 32 -12.68 -17.93 -6.51
CA TYR A 32 -14.05 -17.49 -6.26
C TYR A 32 -14.26 -16.03 -6.69
N VAL A 33 -15.51 -15.70 -7.00
CA VAL A 33 -16.00 -14.34 -7.20
C VAL A 33 -17.18 -14.13 -6.26
N LEU A 34 -17.06 -13.16 -5.35
CA LEU A 34 -18.18 -12.68 -4.53
C LEU A 34 -18.88 -11.55 -5.27
N HIS A 35 -20.22 -11.56 -5.20
CA HIS A 35 -21.08 -10.54 -5.77
C HIS A 35 -21.78 -9.82 -4.62
N PHE A 36 -21.67 -8.49 -4.59
CA PHE A 36 -22.25 -7.67 -3.54
C PHE A 36 -23.59 -7.08 -3.96
N SER A 37 -24.42 -6.72 -2.99
CA SER A 37 -25.76 -6.16 -3.25
C SER A 37 -25.74 -4.86 -4.06
N ASN A 38 -24.64 -4.11 -4.02
CA ASN A 38 -24.43 -2.87 -4.77
C ASN A 38 -23.90 -3.09 -6.21
N GLY A 39 -23.76 -4.34 -6.66
CA GLY A 39 -23.29 -4.68 -8.00
C GLY A 39 -21.76 -4.75 -8.15
N GLU A 40 -21.00 -4.52 -7.08
CA GLU A 40 -19.55 -4.73 -7.08
C GLU A 40 -19.20 -6.22 -7.02
N LEU A 41 -17.96 -6.53 -7.42
CA LEU A 41 -17.40 -7.87 -7.38
C LEU A 41 -16.13 -7.93 -6.52
N TYR A 42 -15.81 -9.11 -5.99
CA TYR A 42 -14.49 -9.42 -5.42
C TYR A 42 -14.02 -10.74 -6.00
N ALA A 43 -12.86 -10.76 -6.65
CA ALA A 43 -12.22 -12.01 -7.10
C ALA A 43 -11.07 -12.42 -6.16
N GLY A 44 -10.97 -13.71 -5.85
CA GLY A 44 -9.84 -14.23 -5.07
C GLY A 44 -9.60 -15.73 -5.19
N GLN A 45 -8.44 -16.18 -4.74
CA GLN A 45 -8.12 -17.61 -4.59
C GLN A 45 -8.30 -18.12 -3.15
N ALA A 46 -8.51 -19.42 -3.00
CA ALA A 46 -8.54 -20.11 -1.72
C ALA A 46 -8.06 -21.57 -1.84
N LYS A 47 -7.31 -22.04 -0.84
CA LYS A 47 -7.11 -23.49 -0.64
C LYS A 47 -8.35 -24.17 -0.05
N ASP A 48 -9.12 -23.39 0.72
CA ASP A 48 -10.43 -23.77 1.25
C ASP A 48 -11.38 -22.57 1.13
N VAL A 49 -12.24 -22.59 0.12
CA VAL A 49 -13.21 -21.52 -0.16
C VAL A 49 -14.20 -21.30 0.99
N THR A 50 -14.51 -22.32 1.79
CA THR A 50 -15.48 -22.23 2.88
C THR A 50 -14.92 -21.42 4.05
N ARG A 51 -13.65 -21.67 4.41
CA ARG A 51 -12.93 -20.84 5.38
C ARG A 51 -12.78 -19.41 4.88
N ARG A 52 -12.45 -19.26 3.59
CA ARG A 52 -12.24 -17.95 2.99
C ARG A 52 -13.52 -17.12 2.93
N TYR A 53 -14.66 -17.75 2.68
CA TYR A 53 -15.97 -17.10 2.72
C TYR A 53 -16.30 -16.59 4.12
N ILE A 54 -16.09 -17.41 5.16
CA ILE A 54 -16.31 -16.98 6.56
C ILE A 54 -15.47 -15.74 6.88
N GLN A 55 -14.18 -15.74 6.47
CA GLN A 55 -13.31 -14.58 6.62
C GLN A 55 -13.91 -13.31 5.97
N HIS A 56 -14.49 -13.43 4.79
CA HIS A 56 -15.16 -12.32 4.12
C HIS A 56 -16.44 -11.86 4.80
N CYS A 57 -17.24 -12.76 5.38
CA CYS A 57 -18.45 -12.39 6.12
C CYS A 57 -18.17 -11.56 7.38
N HIS A 58 -16.95 -11.60 7.91
CA HIS A 58 -16.54 -10.71 9.00
C HIS A 58 -16.37 -9.26 8.54
N THR A 59 -15.92 -9.06 7.31
CA THR A 59 -15.63 -7.73 6.74
C THR A 59 -16.79 -7.17 5.92
N HIS A 60 -17.46 -8.02 5.16
CA HIS A 60 -18.51 -7.63 4.22
C HIS A 60 -19.83 -8.26 4.64
N ARG A 61 -20.79 -7.38 4.95
CA ARG A 61 -22.15 -7.78 5.37
C ARG A 61 -23.12 -7.90 4.19
N ASP A 62 -22.70 -7.45 3.02
CA ASP A 62 -23.52 -7.27 1.81
C ASP A 62 -23.19 -8.27 0.69
N ILE A 63 -22.57 -9.41 1.05
CA ILE A 63 -22.30 -10.49 0.09
C ILE A 63 -23.63 -11.15 -0.28
N ALA A 64 -24.04 -11.01 -1.54
CA ALA A 64 -25.29 -11.56 -2.04
C ALA A 64 -25.10 -12.95 -2.66
N GLN A 65 -24.07 -13.12 -3.48
CA GLN A 65 -23.83 -14.36 -4.24
C GLN A 65 -22.35 -14.72 -4.31
N ILE A 66 -22.08 -16.00 -4.59
CA ILE A 66 -20.73 -16.52 -4.87
C ILE A 66 -20.72 -17.35 -6.16
N SER A 67 -19.70 -17.12 -6.99
CA SER A 67 -19.33 -18.01 -8.09
C SER A 67 -18.00 -18.67 -7.75
N PHE A 68 -17.84 -19.95 -8.04
CA PHE A 68 -16.62 -20.69 -7.71
C PHE A 68 -16.13 -21.54 -8.88
N LYS A 69 -14.82 -21.61 -9.04
CA LYS A 69 -14.10 -22.40 -10.03
C LYS A 69 -13.04 -23.24 -9.30
N PRO A 70 -13.22 -24.56 -9.18
CA PRO A 70 -12.19 -25.44 -8.64
C PRO A 70 -10.92 -25.37 -9.49
N VAL A 71 -9.78 -25.18 -8.84
CA VAL A 71 -8.45 -25.07 -9.49
C VAL A 71 -7.42 -25.75 -8.61
N SER A 72 -6.47 -26.44 -9.23
CA SER A 72 -5.35 -27.07 -8.54
C SER A 72 -4.45 -26.02 -7.88
N GLN A 73 -3.85 -26.36 -6.74
CA GLN A 73 -3.13 -25.38 -5.91
C GLN A 73 -1.98 -24.68 -6.65
N ASP A 74 -1.31 -25.38 -7.56
CA ASP A 74 -0.22 -24.90 -8.41
C ASP A 74 -0.66 -23.83 -9.43
N ARG A 75 -1.94 -23.82 -9.81
CA ARG A 75 -2.49 -22.88 -10.81
C ARG A 75 -3.28 -21.72 -10.22
N LEU A 76 -3.45 -21.67 -8.89
CA LEU A 76 -4.26 -20.64 -8.24
C LEU A 76 -3.82 -19.21 -8.59
N ASN A 77 -2.51 -18.96 -8.63
CA ASN A 77 -1.98 -17.62 -8.91
C ASN A 77 -2.25 -17.17 -10.35
N GLU A 78 -2.05 -18.08 -11.30
CA GLU A 78 -2.30 -17.83 -12.72
C GLU A 78 -3.79 -17.59 -12.98
N GLU A 79 -4.65 -18.45 -12.42
CA GLU A 79 -6.10 -18.39 -12.62
C GLU A 79 -6.75 -17.18 -11.91
N GLU A 80 -6.29 -16.82 -10.71
CA GLU A 80 -6.74 -15.59 -10.03
C GLU A 80 -6.37 -14.36 -10.85
N ARG A 81 -5.12 -14.28 -11.32
CA ARG A 81 -4.65 -13.16 -12.14
C ARG A 81 -5.45 -13.03 -13.43
N SER A 82 -5.65 -14.13 -14.14
CA SER A 82 -6.46 -14.15 -15.36
C SER A 82 -7.91 -13.72 -15.10
N THR A 83 -8.50 -14.17 -14.00
CA THR A 83 -9.87 -13.79 -13.60
C THR A 83 -9.98 -12.29 -13.34
N ILE A 84 -9.04 -11.71 -12.58
CA ILE A 84 -9.04 -10.28 -12.27
C ILE A 84 -8.91 -9.46 -13.55
N GLN A 85 -7.93 -9.78 -14.39
CA GLN A 85 -7.68 -9.07 -15.66
C GLN A 85 -8.92 -9.08 -16.56
N GLU A 86 -9.61 -10.21 -16.65
CA GLU A 86 -10.80 -10.30 -17.50
C GLU A 86 -11.98 -9.52 -16.94
N LEU A 87 -12.16 -9.53 -15.61
CA LEU A 87 -13.20 -8.73 -14.96
C LEU A 87 -12.95 -7.22 -15.13
N GLU A 88 -11.70 -6.77 -14.99
CA GLU A 88 -11.29 -5.39 -15.26
C GLU A 88 -11.51 -5.01 -16.73
N ARG A 89 -11.08 -5.87 -17.66
CA ARG A 89 -11.24 -5.64 -19.11
C ARG A 89 -12.71 -5.47 -19.51
N ARG A 90 -13.63 -6.12 -18.79
CA ARG A 90 -15.07 -6.02 -18.98
C ARG A 90 -15.71 -4.83 -18.25
N GLY A 91 -14.93 -4.04 -17.51
CA GLY A 91 -15.38 -2.82 -16.85
C GLY A 91 -16.11 -3.03 -15.52
N TRP A 92 -15.92 -4.18 -14.85
CA TRP A 92 -16.55 -4.42 -13.55
C TRP A 92 -15.84 -3.66 -12.43
N SER A 93 -16.64 -3.10 -11.51
CA SER A 93 -16.10 -2.53 -10.27
C SER A 93 -15.67 -3.63 -9.32
N LEU A 94 -14.35 -3.84 -9.21
CA LEU A 94 -13.76 -4.85 -8.35
C LEU A 94 -13.31 -4.23 -7.03
N ARG A 95 -13.86 -4.68 -5.89
CA ARG A 95 -13.37 -4.30 -4.56
C ARG A 95 -11.89 -4.66 -4.39
N ASN A 96 -11.47 -5.78 -4.96
CA ASN A 96 -10.09 -6.24 -4.87
C ASN A 96 -9.08 -5.37 -5.65
N VAL A 97 -9.49 -4.46 -6.56
CA VAL A 97 -8.58 -3.55 -7.32
C VAL A 97 -8.08 -2.39 -6.46
N ILE A 98 -8.84 -1.99 -5.45
CA ILE A 98 -8.32 -1.15 -4.37
C ILE A 98 -7.31 -1.96 -3.53
N PHE A 99 -7.32 -3.29 -3.55
CA PHE A 99 -6.54 -4.13 -2.63
C PHE A 99 -5.55 -5.11 -3.31
N THR A 100 -5.27 -5.02 -4.62
CA THR A 100 -4.57 -6.07 -5.41
C THR A 100 -3.09 -6.24 -5.06
N SER A 101 -2.49 -5.34 -4.27
CA SER A 101 -1.10 -5.52 -3.81
C SER A 101 -0.99 -5.85 -2.32
N ILE A 102 -2.11 -6.09 -1.63
CA ILE A 102 -2.16 -6.61 -0.26
C ILE A 102 -2.13 -8.15 -0.32
N PRO A 103 -1.14 -8.83 0.28
CA PRO A 103 -1.19 -10.29 0.41
C PRO A 103 -2.48 -10.71 1.12
N LYS A 104 -3.15 -11.72 0.56
CA LYS A 104 -4.38 -12.28 1.10
C LYS A 104 -4.04 -13.34 2.15
N GLY A 105 -4.16 -13.00 3.44
CA GLY A 105 -3.92 -13.85 4.61
C GLY A 105 -3.68 -12.98 5.85
N ASP A 106 -3.68 -13.55 7.06
CA ASP A 106 -3.21 -12.82 8.24
C ASP A 106 -1.75 -12.43 7.99
N SER A 107 -1.51 -11.14 7.81
CA SER A 107 -0.18 -10.55 7.71
C SER A 107 0.31 -10.26 9.12
N ASP A 108 1.62 -10.34 9.37
CA ASP A 108 2.20 -9.86 10.63
C ASP A 108 1.82 -8.38 10.90
N PHE A 109 1.54 -7.62 9.84
CA PHE A 109 1.05 -6.24 9.95
C PHE A 109 -0.35 -6.17 10.57
N ASP A 110 -1.21 -7.15 10.33
CA ASP A 110 -2.56 -7.21 10.91
C ASP A 110 -2.54 -7.33 12.44
N LEU A 111 -1.42 -7.78 13.03
CA LEU A 111 -1.21 -7.83 14.48
C LEU A 111 -1.06 -6.44 15.12
N ILE A 112 -0.57 -5.46 14.37
CA ILE A 112 -0.37 -4.09 14.86
C ILE A 112 -1.42 -3.12 14.32
N MET A 113 -2.06 -3.44 13.20
CA MET A 113 -3.17 -2.68 12.63
C MET A 113 -4.20 -3.65 12.06
N PRO A 114 -5.28 -3.99 12.79
CA PRO A 114 -6.32 -4.87 12.27
C PRO A 114 -6.92 -4.37 10.94
N SER A 115 -7.43 -5.30 10.11
CA SER A 115 -7.93 -4.96 8.77
C SER A 115 -9.06 -3.91 8.75
N GLU A 116 -9.87 -3.83 9.82
CA GLU A 116 -10.89 -2.78 9.97
C GLU A 116 -10.26 -1.39 10.16
N GLU A 117 -9.24 -1.29 11.03
CA GLU A 117 -8.48 -0.05 11.22
C GLU A 117 -7.77 0.36 9.93
N GLN A 118 -7.23 -0.60 9.16
CA GLN A 118 -6.62 -0.33 7.85
C GLN A 118 -7.61 0.28 6.86
N ALA A 119 -8.82 -0.29 6.78
CA ALA A 119 -9.87 0.21 5.89
C ALA A 119 -10.29 1.63 6.29
N GLN A 120 -10.49 1.87 7.60
CA GLN A 120 -10.79 3.21 8.12
C GLN A 120 -9.68 4.21 7.81
N TRP A 121 -8.42 3.82 7.97
CA TRP A 121 -7.28 4.67 7.65
C TRP A 121 -7.17 4.94 6.15
N LEU A 122 -7.51 4.00 5.26
CA LEU A 122 -7.55 4.30 3.83
C LEU A 122 -8.69 5.26 3.46
N ASP A 123 -9.83 5.18 4.12
CA ASP A 123 -11.03 5.97 3.82
C ASP A 123 -10.95 7.41 4.38
N ASP A 124 -10.54 7.55 5.64
CA ASP A 124 -10.41 8.84 6.31
C ASP A 124 -8.97 9.35 6.26
N LEU A 125 -8.70 10.23 5.29
CA LEU A 125 -7.39 10.84 5.06
C LEU A 125 -6.92 11.74 6.22
N ALA A 126 -7.83 12.16 7.12
CA ALA A 126 -7.48 12.96 8.29
C ALA A 126 -6.91 12.12 9.44
N VAL A 127 -7.05 10.79 9.39
CA VAL A 127 -6.53 9.90 10.43
C VAL A 127 -5.01 9.83 10.36
N VAL A 128 -4.36 10.24 11.46
CA VAL A 128 -2.93 10.10 11.71
C VAL A 128 -2.74 9.24 12.97
N ASP A 129 -2.30 7.99 12.81
CA ASP A 129 -1.97 7.14 13.95
C ASP A 129 -0.48 7.26 14.32
N ASN A 130 -0.18 8.19 15.22
CA ASN A 130 1.14 8.40 15.82
C ASN A 130 1.21 7.88 17.27
N LYS A 131 0.36 6.90 17.65
CA LYS A 131 0.31 6.38 19.01
C LYS A 131 1.29 5.23 19.23
N GLY A 132 1.58 4.95 20.50
CA GLY A 132 2.42 3.82 20.93
C GLY A 132 3.85 4.20 21.26
N GLU A 133 4.60 3.19 21.71
CA GLU A 133 6.01 3.33 22.02
C GLU A 133 6.85 3.14 20.76
N ARG A 134 7.99 3.83 20.71
CA ARG A 134 8.96 3.68 19.64
C ARG A 134 10.00 2.64 20.02
N PHE A 135 10.46 1.89 19.01
CA PHE A 135 11.59 1.01 19.18
C PHE A 135 12.88 1.81 19.41
N VAL A 136 13.67 1.45 20.41
CA VAL A 136 14.94 2.11 20.72
C VAL A 136 16.09 1.10 20.60
N ASN A 137 17.06 1.38 19.73
CA ASN A 137 18.28 0.59 19.60
C ASN A 137 19.53 1.48 19.71
N PRO A 138 20.23 1.46 20.87
CA PRO A 138 21.42 2.29 21.10
C PRO A 138 22.60 2.01 20.16
N GLU A 139 22.77 0.76 19.72
CA GLU A 139 23.83 0.40 18.78
C GLU A 139 23.56 0.97 17.39
N LEU A 140 22.31 0.83 16.93
CA LEU A 140 21.88 1.37 15.65
C LEU A 140 21.95 2.89 15.63
N ARG A 141 21.56 3.55 16.74
CA ARG A 141 21.71 5.00 16.93
C ARG A 141 23.18 5.42 16.80
N ARG A 142 24.10 4.80 17.56
CA ARG A 142 25.54 5.08 17.45
C ARG A 142 26.10 4.86 16.05
N LYS A 143 25.62 3.83 15.33
CA LYS A 143 26.07 3.52 13.97
C LYS A 143 25.74 4.63 12.96
N PHE A 144 24.62 5.32 13.13
CA PHE A 144 24.14 6.33 12.18
C PHE A 144 24.22 7.77 12.68
N SER A 145 24.61 8.01 13.93
CA SER A 145 24.71 9.36 14.51
C SER A 145 25.60 10.29 13.69
N GLY A 146 26.79 9.85 13.27
CA GLY A 146 27.68 10.68 12.44
C GLY A 146 27.10 11.03 11.06
N ARG A 147 26.24 10.17 10.49
CA ARG A 147 25.52 10.50 9.24
C ARG A 147 24.43 11.52 9.49
N PHE A 148 23.72 11.38 10.60
CA PHE A 148 22.70 12.33 11.02
C PHE A 148 23.30 13.71 11.31
N GLU A 149 24.38 13.79 12.08
CA GLU A 149 25.09 15.05 12.35
C GLU A 149 25.54 15.73 11.05
N LYS A 150 26.11 14.97 10.11
CA LYS A 150 26.47 15.48 8.79
C LYS A 150 25.25 15.96 7.99
N PHE A 151 24.13 15.23 8.06
CA PHE A 151 22.88 15.66 7.42
C PHE A 151 22.39 16.99 8.02
N MET A 152 22.41 17.14 9.34
CA MET A 152 21.98 18.36 10.01
C MET A 152 22.86 19.58 9.71
N GLN A 153 24.10 19.37 9.28
CA GLN A 153 24.98 20.44 8.78
C GLN A 153 24.68 20.86 7.32
N SER A 154 23.81 20.13 6.61
CA SER A 154 23.40 20.47 5.25
C SER A 154 22.53 21.73 5.23
N PRO A 155 22.66 22.62 4.22
CA PRO A 155 21.74 23.74 4.04
C PRO A 155 20.28 23.28 3.82
N TYR A 156 20.07 22.05 3.36
CA TYR A 156 18.75 21.49 3.07
C TYR A 156 18.12 20.70 4.22
N ALA A 157 18.78 20.59 5.38
CA ALA A 157 18.34 19.73 6.48
C ALA A 157 16.89 20.02 6.93
N ASN A 158 16.59 21.28 7.22
CA ASN A 158 15.26 21.69 7.70
C ASN A 158 14.18 21.48 6.63
N GLN A 159 14.49 21.81 5.38
CA GLN A 159 13.57 21.63 4.26
C GLN A 159 13.22 20.15 4.04
N VAL A 160 14.23 19.27 4.11
CA VAL A 160 14.02 17.82 4.03
C VAL A 160 13.18 17.32 5.22
N LEU A 161 13.47 17.77 6.45
CA LEU A 161 12.71 17.38 7.63
C LEU A 161 11.23 17.80 7.53
N ASP A 162 10.95 19.00 7.04
CA ASP A 162 9.58 19.50 6.88
C ASP A 162 8.77 18.65 5.91
N VAL A 163 9.34 18.29 4.76
CA VAL A 163 8.67 17.41 3.79
C VAL A 163 8.52 16.00 4.35
N LEU A 164 9.54 15.49 5.03
CA LEU A 164 9.52 14.14 5.61
C LEU A 164 8.44 14.01 6.69
N LYS A 165 8.23 15.04 7.52
CA LYS A 165 7.13 15.10 8.49
C LYS A 165 5.76 15.03 7.81
N VAL A 166 5.57 15.75 6.71
CA VAL A 166 4.33 15.71 5.93
C VAL A 166 4.12 14.33 5.33
N TYR A 167 5.14 13.76 4.68
CA TYR A 167 5.02 12.43 4.09
C TYR A 167 4.71 11.36 5.13
N VAL A 168 5.43 11.33 6.27
CA VAL A 168 5.22 10.31 7.31
C VAL A 168 3.84 10.44 7.96
N SER A 169 3.37 11.65 8.26
CA SER A 169 2.02 11.84 8.82
C SER A 169 0.88 11.55 7.82
N THR A 170 1.16 11.66 6.52
CA THR A 170 0.18 11.43 5.46
C THR A 170 0.10 9.96 5.03
N GLY A 171 1.26 9.34 4.80
CA GLY A 171 1.40 8.08 4.08
C GLY A 171 1.73 6.85 4.93
N ILE A 172 2.19 7.02 6.17
CA ILE A 172 2.63 5.90 7.01
C ILE A 172 1.55 5.59 8.07
N PRO A 173 0.93 4.40 8.04
CA PRO A 173 0.02 3.98 9.11
C PRO A 173 0.81 3.54 10.34
N VAL A 174 0.14 3.53 11.51
CA VAL A 174 0.68 3.05 12.80
C VAL A 174 2.12 3.49 13.07
N ILE A 175 2.40 4.79 12.86
CA ILE A 175 3.73 5.36 12.65
C ILE A 175 4.77 4.85 13.66
N ARG A 176 4.49 4.96 14.97
CA ARG A 176 5.43 4.53 16.01
C ARG A 176 5.51 3.01 16.18
N ARG A 177 4.35 2.33 16.14
CA ARG A 177 4.26 0.88 16.35
C ARG A 177 4.88 0.08 15.19
N GLY A 178 4.82 0.62 13.97
CA GLY A 178 5.38 0.00 12.77
C GLY A 178 6.84 0.38 12.49
N GLU A 179 7.43 1.29 13.26
CA GLU A 179 8.79 1.76 13.06
C GLU A 179 9.81 0.61 13.18
N VAL A 180 10.80 0.60 12.28
CA VAL A 180 11.83 -0.44 12.09
C VAL A 180 11.29 -1.76 11.55
N SER A 181 10.16 -2.24 12.06
CA SER A 181 9.56 -3.51 11.68
C SER A 181 8.90 -3.48 10.31
N PHE A 182 8.13 -2.44 9.99
CA PHE A 182 7.35 -2.32 8.76
C PHE A 182 7.75 -1.12 7.90
N TRP A 183 8.39 -0.11 8.49
CA TRP A 183 9.03 0.97 7.75
C TRP A 183 10.30 1.48 8.44
N CYS A 184 11.19 2.13 7.71
CA CYS A 184 12.35 2.78 8.31
C CYS A 184 12.87 4.00 7.55
N LEU A 185 13.65 4.83 8.25
CA LEU A 185 14.34 5.98 7.67
C LEU A 185 15.82 5.69 7.47
N SER A 186 16.31 5.82 6.26
CA SER A 186 17.75 5.86 6.01
C SER A 186 18.24 7.30 6.01
N CYS A 187 19.42 7.56 6.59
CA CYS A 187 20.06 8.89 6.57
C CYS A 187 21.40 8.83 5.83
N MET A 188 21.56 9.72 4.85
CA MET A 188 22.71 9.81 3.94
C MET A 188 23.14 8.44 3.38
N PRO A 189 22.23 7.65 2.77
CA PRO A 189 22.55 6.27 2.34
C PRO A 189 23.50 6.23 1.14
N LYS A 190 23.48 7.26 0.29
CA LYS A 190 24.30 7.38 -0.92
C LYS A 190 24.75 8.83 -1.11
N ARG A 191 25.72 9.06 -2.00
CA ARG A 191 26.08 10.41 -2.44
C ARG A 191 24.85 11.12 -3.00
N ASN A 192 24.68 12.40 -2.66
CA ASN A 192 23.57 13.26 -3.07
C ASN A 192 22.17 12.82 -2.59
N VAL A 193 22.04 11.77 -1.77
CA VAL A 193 20.76 11.36 -1.17
C VAL A 193 20.78 11.69 0.32
N TYR A 194 19.85 12.52 0.77
CA TYR A 194 19.75 12.94 2.17
C TYR A 194 19.03 11.90 3.02
N THR A 195 17.87 11.44 2.56
CA THR A 195 17.07 10.46 3.30
C THR A 195 16.17 9.66 2.39
N ARG A 196 15.72 8.52 2.90
CA ARG A 196 14.73 7.65 2.27
C ARG A 196 13.76 7.13 3.31
N VAL A 197 12.47 7.06 2.95
CA VAL A 197 11.48 6.22 3.63
C VAL A 197 11.45 4.89 2.91
N ASN A 198 11.57 3.80 3.66
CA ASN A 198 11.65 2.45 3.11
C ASN A 198 10.57 1.60 3.74
N ILE A 199 9.81 0.88 2.91
CA ILE A 199 8.74 -0.03 3.33
C ILE A 199 8.96 -1.34 2.61
N TYR A 200 8.93 -2.45 3.35
CA TYR A 200 9.21 -3.78 2.81
C TYR A 200 10.55 -3.79 2.04
N TRP A 201 10.54 -3.97 0.72
CA TRP A 201 11.69 -4.05 -0.18
C TRP A 201 11.79 -2.83 -1.12
N GLN A 202 11.15 -1.72 -0.78
CA GLN A 202 11.04 -0.56 -1.65
C GLN A 202 11.35 0.75 -0.92
N GLU A 203 12.05 1.64 -1.62
CA GLU A 203 12.28 3.02 -1.20
C GLU A 203 11.16 3.90 -1.77
N VAL A 204 10.10 4.11 -0.97
CA VAL A 204 8.86 4.79 -1.40
C VAL A 204 8.97 6.31 -1.45
N PHE A 205 9.96 6.86 -0.75
CA PHE A 205 10.28 8.28 -0.74
C PHE A 205 11.80 8.46 -0.71
N THR A 206 12.33 9.34 -1.54
CA THR A 206 13.75 9.71 -1.55
C THR A 206 13.91 11.23 -1.65
N ALA A 207 14.61 11.84 -0.70
CA ALA A 207 15.06 13.24 -0.82
C ALA A 207 16.51 13.28 -1.31
N PHE A 208 16.77 13.98 -2.41
CA PHE A 208 18.07 14.01 -3.05
C PHE A 208 18.37 15.38 -3.67
N VAL A 209 19.65 15.63 -3.96
CA VAL A 209 20.09 16.84 -4.66
C VAL A 209 20.50 16.50 -6.09
N HIS A 210 19.93 17.22 -7.04
CA HIS A 210 20.29 17.17 -8.46
C HIS A 210 20.57 18.59 -8.93
N GLU A 211 21.69 18.81 -9.63
CA GLU A 211 22.08 20.15 -10.12
C GLU A 211 22.04 21.28 -9.07
N LYS A 212 22.38 20.95 -7.82
CA LYS A 212 22.32 21.84 -6.63
C LYS A 212 20.91 22.19 -6.14
N GLU A 213 19.87 21.61 -6.71
CA GLU A 213 18.49 21.77 -6.27
C GLU A 213 18.01 20.54 -5.48
N LEU A 214 17.10 20.76 -4.53
CA LEU A 214 16.52 19.71 -3.72
C LEU A 214 15.27 19.14 -4.41
N TRP A 215 15.29 17.83 -4.64
CA TRP A 215 14.25 17.06 -5.30
C TRP A 215 13.78 15.90 -4.43
N PHE A 216 12.55 15.48 -4.69
CA PHE A 216 11.89 14.39 -3.98
C PHE A 216 11.30 13.41 -4.98
N SER A 217 11.70 12.15 -4.88
CA SER A 217 11.10 11.04 -5.62
C SER A 217 10.10 10.34 -4.73
N LEU A 218 8.87 10.13 -5.22
CA LEU A 218 7.79 9.48 -4.50
C LEU A 218 7.22 8.35 -5.36
N HIS A 219 7.07 7.17 -4.77
CA HIS A 219 6.31 6.07 -5.34
C HIS A 219 4.91 6.02 -4.70
N MET A 220 3.91 5.74 -5.51
CA MET A 220 2.51 5.68 -5.07
C MET A 220 1.68 4.76 -5.97
N ALA A 221 0.46 4.44 -5.54
CA ALA A 221 -0.46 3.65 -6.34
C ALA A 221 -0.98 4.47 -7.53
N ARG A 222 -1.16 3.83 -8.68
CA ARG A 222 -1.64 4.51 -9.90
C ARG A 222 -3.16 4.67 -9.89
N SER A 223 -3.87 3.67 -9.39
CA SER A 223 -5.34 3.58 -9.45
C SER A 223 -6.09 4.75 -8.80
N PRO A 224 -5.69 5.33 -7.64
CA PRO A 224 -6.41 6.46 -7.08
C PRO A 224 -6.25 7.73 -7.91
N LEU A 225 -5.09 7.91 -8.56
CA LEU A 225 -4.83 9.04 -9.44
C LEU A 225 -5.65 8.94 -10.73
N GLU A 226 -5.72 7.76 -11.34
CA GLU A 226 -6.50 7.56 -12.57
C GLU A 226 -8.00 7.67 -12.32
N LYS A 227 -8.47 7.27 -11.13
CA LYS A 227 -9.87 7.45 -10.74
C LYS A 227 -10.27 8.93 -10.70
N GLU A 228 -9.39 9.81 -10.21
CA GLU A 228 -9.66 11.24 -10.10
C GLU A 228 -9.37 12.00 -11.40
N PHE A 229 -8.21 11.75 -12.03
CA PHE A 229 -7.69 12.57 -13.13
C PHE A 229 -7.75 11.90 -14.50
N GLY A 230 -8.22 10.66 -14.57
CA GLY A 230 -8.19 9.82 -15.78
C GLY A 230 -6.80 9.23 -16.07
N SER A 231 -6.73 8.27 -16.98
CA SER A 231 -5.50 7.51 -17.29
C SER A 231 -4.33 8.35 -17.80
N GLY A 232 -4.61 9.54 -18.36
CA GLY A 232 -3.59 10.47 -18.85
C GLY A 232 -3.04 11.44 -17.79
N LEU A 233 -3.62 11.50 -16.60
CA LEU A 233 -3.23 12.38 -15.49
C LEU A 233 -3.06 13.87 -15.85
N GLN A 234 -3.67 14.32 -16.96
CA GLN A 234 -3.46 15.67 -17.51
C GLN A 234 -3.84 16.76 -16.51
N GLN A 235 -4.92 16.54 -15.76
CA GLN A 235 -5.37 17.47 -14.72
C GLN A 235 -4.41 17.52 -13.52
N LEU A 236 -3.77 16.40 -13.16
CA LEU A 236 -2.74 16.38 -12.12
C LEU A 236 -1.55 17.24 -12.53
N PHE A 237 -1.06 17.07 -13.76
CA PHE A 237 0.05 17.89 -14.28
C PHE A 237 -0.34 19.37 -14.44
N ALA A 238 -1.60 19.68 -14.76
CA ALA A 238 -2.07 21.06 -14.79
C ALA A 238 -2.04 21.72 -13.39
N ARG A 239 -2.38 20.97 -12.32
CA ARG A 239 -2.31 21.44 -10.93
C ARG A 239 -0.89 21.47 -10.38
N HIS A 240 -0.06 20.53 -10.81
CA HIS A 240 1.32 20.35 -10.37
C HIS A 240 2.28 20.31 -11.57
N PRO A 241 2.50 21.45 -12.25
CA PRO A 241 3.27 21.50 -13.50
C PRO A 241 4.76 21.19 -13.33
N THR A 242 5.25 21.20 -12.10
CA THR A 242 6.65 20.86 -11.78
C THR A 242 6.84 19.40 -11.40
N ALA A 243 5.77 18.59 -11.35
CA ALA A 243 5.88 17.17 -11.08
C ALA A 243 6.30 16.45 -12.38
N ASP A 244 7.44 15.77 -12.33
CA ASP A 244 7.93 14.96 -13.44
C ASP A 244 7.55 13.50 -13.22
N HIS A 245 6.89 12.89 -14.20
CA HIS A 245 6.50 11.48 -14.11
C HIS A 245 7.67 10.61 -14.54
N ILE A 246 8.14 9.77 -13.62
CA ILE A 246 9.26 8.87 -13.85
C ILE A 246 8.75 7.44 -14.01
N ASP A 247 9.21 6.75 -15.05
CA ASP A 247 8.86 5.35 -15.36
C ASP A 247 9.73 4.36 -14.55
N HIS A 248 9.85 4.61 -13.24
CA HIS A 248 10.62 3.76 -12.34
C HIS A 248 9.70 2.89 -11.49
N GLN A 249 9.82 1.58 -11.65
CA GLN A 249 8.98 0.62 -10.94
C GLN A 249 9.82 -0.37 -10.13
N TYR A 250 9.38 -0.63 -8.91
CA TYR A 250 9.93 -1.69 -8.07
C TYR A 250 9.08 -2.94 -8.20
N GLU A 251 9.67 -4.11 -8.40
CA GLU A 251 8.92 -5.39 -8.41
C GLU A 251 8.02 -5.54 -7.16
N PRO A 252 8.47 -5.21 -5.93
CA PRO A 252 7.62 -5.18 -4.74
C PRO A 252 6.38 -4.28 -4.81
N GLY A 253 6.36 -3.21 -5.62
CA GLY A 253 5.20 -2.33 -5.77
C GLY A 253 4.06 -2.95 -6.58
N GLY A 254 4.34 -4.01 -7.36
CA GLY A 254 3.35 -4.62 -8.25
C GLY A 254 3.01 -3.76 -9.47
N GLN A 255 1.90 -4.04 -10.14
CA GLN A 255 1.55 -3.37 -11.40
C GLN A 255 0.82 -2.04 -11.20
N ASP A 256 0.17 -1.86 -10.04
CA ASP A 256 -0.53 -0.63 -9.68
C ASP A 256 0.41 0.33 -8.95
N GLN A 257 1.42 0.82 -9.68
CA GLN A 257 2.37 1.80 -9.16
C GLN A 257 2.70 2.85 -10.23
N THR A 258 3.08 4.02 -9.75
CA THR A 258 3.66 5.11 -10.53
C THR A 258 4.62 5.88 -9.62
N SER A 259 5.44 6.75 -10.21
CA SER A 259 6.36 7.57 -9.45
C SER A 259 6.56 8.95 -10.04
N PHE A 260 6.87 9.91 -9.18
CA PHE A 260 7.09 11.30 -9.56
C PHE A 260 8.35 11.84 -8.91
N GLU A 261 9.06 12.70 -9.63
CA GLU A 261 10.09 13.58 -9.09
C GLU A 261 9.58 15.02 -9.02
N ILE A 262 9.76 15.65 -7.86
CA ILE A 262 9.14 16.94 -7.56
C ILE A 262 10.15 17.84 -6.85
N PRO A 263 10.30 19.10 -7.28
CA PRO A 263 11.19 20.03 -6.61
C PRO A 263 10.62 20.46 -5.27
N MET A 264 11.50 20.82 -4.33
CA MET A 264 11.17 21.22 -2.96
C MET A 264 10.03 22.25 -2.86
N THR A 265 9.94 23.18 -3.81
CA THR A 265 8.98 24.29 -3.78
C THR A 265 7.52 23.82 -3.80
N THR A 266 7.22 22.67 -4.40
CA THR A 266 5.86 22.17 -4.60
C THR A 266 5.59 20.82 -3.95
N THR A 267 6.61 20.12 -3.44
CA THR A 267 6.47 18.76 -2.90
C THR A 267 5.40 18.63 -1.81
N LYS A 268 5.34 19.56 -0.84
CA LYS A 268 4.32 19.48 0.22
C LYS A 268 2.90 19.62 -0.32
N ALA A 269 2.69 20.56 -1.24
CA ALA A 269 1.39 20.77 -1.88
C ALA A 269 0.98 19.57 -2.73
N PHE A 270 1.94 18.90 -3.36
CA PHE A 270 1.68 17.67 -4.09
C PHE A 270 1.28 16.52 -3.16
N ILE A 271 2.02 16.28 -2.07
CA ILE A 271 1.71 15.18 -1.12
C ILE A 271 0.29 15.30 -0.55
N VAL A 272 -0.14 16.53 -0.23
CA VAL A 272 -1.45 16.79 0.40
C VAL A 272 -2.62 16.93 -0.58
N GLU A 273 -2.42 16.80 -1.89
CA GLU A 273 -3.52 16.66 -2.86
C GLU A 273 -4.28 15.35 -2.55
N PRO A 274 -5.60 15.37 -2.29
CA PRO A 274 -6.34 14.20 -1.81
C PRO A 274 -6.13 12.90 -2.60
N ALA A 275 -6.08 12.99 -3.93
CA ALA A 275 -5.83 11.82 -4.78
C ALA A 275 -4.39 11.29 -4.64
N VAL A 276 -3.41 12.17 -4.47
CA VAL A 276 -2.01 11.81 -4.19
C VAL A 276 -1.87 11.20 -2.80
N THR A 277 -2.49 11.80 -1.79
CA THR A 277 -2.53 11.24 -0.44
C THR A 277 -3.11 9.83 -0.46
N SER A 278 -4.23 9.63 -1.15
CA SER A 278 -4.88 8.31 -1.33
C SER A 278 -3.95 7.32 -2.02
N ALA A 279 -3.24 7.77 -3.06
CA ALA A 279 -2.27 6.96 -3.80
C ALA A 279 -1.08 6.52 -2.95
N ILE A 280 -0.50 7.43 -2.15
CA ILE A 280 0.62 7.13 -1.24
C ILE A 280 0.16 6.13 -0.18
N ARG A 281 -0.92 6.45 0.55
CA ARG A 281 -1.47 5.59 1.62
C ARG A 281 -1.70 4.17 1.12
N LEU A 282 -2.26 4.06 -0.08
CA LEU A 282 -2.61 2.77 -0.64
C LEU A 282 -1.37 1.91 -0.93
N LEU A 283 -0.37 2.47 -1.61
CA LEU A 283 0.88 1.73 -1.90
C LEU A 283 1.62 1.35 -0.62
N ASP A 284 1.75 2.30 0.31
CA ASP A 284 2.51 2.10 1.54
C ASP A 284 1.88 1.01 2.42
N LEU A 285 0.56 1.03 2.60
CA LEU A 285 -0.15 -0.03 3.31
C LEU A 285 0.02 -1.39 2.62
N ARG A 286 -0.09 -1.43 1.29
CA ARG A 286 0.12 -2.66 0.51
C ARG A 286 1.50 -3.26 0.73
N LEU A 287 2.53 -2.43 0.70
CA LEU A 287 3.89 -2.84 0.97
C LEU A 287 4.06 -3.33 2.41
N MET A 288 3.51 -2.64 3.41
CA MET A 288 3.58 -3.09 4.81
C MET A 288 2.93 -4.46 5.02
N LYS A 289 1.85 -4.75 4.31
CA LYS A 289 1.19 -6.06 4.40
C LYS A 289 1.98 -7.20 3.76
N LYS A 290 2.91 -6.90 2.84
CA LYS A 290 3.84 -7.89 2.23
C LYS A 290 4.83 -8.49 3.22
N GLY A 291 5.07 -7.82 4.33
CA GLY A 291 5.92 -8.32 5.40
C GLY A 291 6.87 -7.25 5.94
N PRO A 292 7.87 -7.65 6.73
CA PRO A 292 8.74 -6.71 7.41
C PRO A 292 9.64 -5.93 6.45
N CYS A 293 10.02 -4.72 6.88
CA CYS A 293 10.98 -3.87 6.19
C CYS A 293 12.39 -4.44 6.32
N ILE A 294 12.98 -4.86 5.19
CA ILE A 294 14.33 -5.45 5.17
C ILE A 294 15.44 -4.43 5.44
N TYR A 295 15.11 -3.13 5.38
CA TYR A 295 16.03 -2.03 5.62
C TYR A 295 16.10 -1.61 7.09
N GLY A 296 15.41 -2.30 8.02
CA GLY A 296 15.41 -1.95 9.45
C GLY A 296 16.82 -1.81 10.06
N ARG A 297 17.79 -2.61 9.60
CA ARG A 297 19.22 -2.53 9.99
C ARG A 297 19.95 -1.25 9.55
N PHE A 298 19.31 -0.40 8.74
CA PHE A 298 19.80 0.89 8.27
C PHE A 298 19.02 2.07 8.85
N HIS A 299 18.08 1.82 9.76
CA HIS A 299 17.24 2.84 10.35
C HIS A 299 18.07 3.87 11.14
N CYS A 300 17.84 5.17 10.87
CA CYS A 300 18.46 6.28 11.59
C CYS A 300 17.52 6.81 12.68
N MET A 301 17.81 6.40 13.92
CA MET A 301 17.02 6.74 15.11
C MET A 301 16.92 8.24 15.36
N ASP A 302 18.02 8.98 15.25
CA ASP A 302 18.05 10.43 15.52
C ASP A 302 17.25 11.22 14.47
N LEU A 303 17.24 10.75 13.21
CA LEU A 303 16.39 11.32 12.17
C LEU A 303 14.91 11.05 12.47
N ALA A 304 14.58 9.83 12.87
CA ALA A 304 13.22 9.47 13.26
C ALA A 304 12.74 10.26 14.49
N ASP A 305 13.63 10.55 15.45
CA ASP A 305 13.32 11.47 16.56
C ASP A 305 12.86 12.82 16.01
N LYS A 306 13.60 13.43 15.08
CA LYS A 306 13.22 14.75 14.51
C LYS A 306 11.92 14.73 13.73
N VAL A 307 11.62 13.64 13.03
CA VAL A 307 10.39 13.50 12.24
C VAL A 307 9.18 13.25 13.12
N LEU A 308 9.35 12.53 14.22
CA LEU A 308 8.27 12.08 15.11
C LEU A 308 8.13 12.95 16.38
N GLU A 309 9.05 13.91 16.59
CA GLU A 309 8.97 14.97 17.58
C GLU A 309 7.86 15.96 17.22
N VAL A 310 6.75 15.85 17.97
CA VAL A 310 5.66 16.82 18.16
C VAL A 310 4.93 17.23 16.87
N GLN A 311 3.81 16.54 16.61
CA GLN A 311 2.60 17.16 16.07
C GLN A 311 1.65 17.43 17.23
#